data_AF-A0A956ZBI0-F1
#
_entry.id   AF-A0A956ZBI0-F1
#
_cell.length_a   1.000
_cell.length_b   1.000
_cell.length_c   1.000
_cell.angle_alpha   90.00
_cell.angle_beta   90.00
_cell.angle_gamma   90.00
#
_symmetry.space_group_name_H-M   'P 1'
#
loop_
_entity.id
_entity.type
_entity.pdbx_description
1 polymer ?
#
loop_
_entity_poly.entity_id
_entity_poly.type
_entity_poly.pdbx_seq_one_letter_code
_entity_poly.pdbx_strand_id
1 'polypeptide(L)' 'QFAFAYAYYDKITNQSGNAFSYILGSDYVILKDLVLRTAVEFNTNPDFHRDIRVDLGLSYYFSTSM' A
#
# COMPACT_ATOMS: atom_id res chain seq x y z
N GLN A 1 -4.81 -9.67 -3.00
CA GLN A 1 -4.50 -9.08 -1.68
C GLN A 1 -5.38 -7.86 -1.48
N PHE A 2 -5.94 -7.69 -0.27
CA PHE A 2 -6.65 -6.49 0.13
C PHE A 2 -6.11 -6.04 1.50
N ALA A 3 -5.87 -4.75 1.66
CA ALA A 3 -5.53 -4.16 2.96
C ALA A 3 -6.28 -2.83 3.14
N PHE A 4 -6.59 -2.55 4.40
CA PHE A 4 -7.29 -1.33 4.81
C PHE A 4 -6.60 -0.75 6.03
N ALA A 5 -6.41 0.56 6.03
CA ALA A 5 -5.88 1.30 7.17
C ALA A 5 -6.72 2.55 7.44
N TYR A 6 -6.87 2.87 8.72
CA TYR A 6 -7.55 4.06 9.21
C TYR A 6 -6.65 4.77 10.22
N ALA A 7 -6.61 6.10 10.13
CA ALA A 7 -5.92 6.93 11.08
C ALA A 7 -6.75 8.20 11.36
N TYR A 8 -6.94 8.51 12.65
CA TYR A 8 -7.32 9.85 13.05
C TYR A 8 -6.05 10.69 13.21
N TYR A 9 -6.04 11.89 12.64
CA TYR A 9 -4.90 12.79 12.76
C TYR A 9 -5.35 14.14 13.32
N ASP A 10 -4.50 14.71 14.15
CA ASP A 10 -4.64 16.07 14.67
C ASP A 10 -3.35 16.82 14.38
N LYS A 11 -3.43 17.85 13.52
CA LYS A 11 -2.26 18.63 13.12
C LYS A 11 -2.15 19.91 13.95
N ILE A 12 -0.90 20.31 14.19
CA ILE A 12 -0.53 21.59 14.81
C ILE A 12 -1.18 22.79 14.06
N THR A 13 -1.54 22.63 12.78
CA THR A 13 -2.20 23.62 11.93
C THR A 13 -3.73 23.70 12.09
N ASN A 14 -4.32 23.21 13.19
CA ASN A 14 -5.77 23.26 13.46
C ASN A 14 -6.63 22.46 12.47
N GLN A 15 -6.04 21.46 11.80
CA GLN A 15 -6.74 20.54 10.91
C GLN A 15 -6.77 19.16 11.54
N SER A 16 -7.95 18.75 12.01
CA SER A 16 -8.22 17.40 12.49
C SER A 16 -9.06 16.66 11.47
N GLY A 17 -8.79 15.37 11.24
CA GLY A 17 -9.55 14.61 10.27
C GLY A 17 -9.36 13.11 10.37
N ASN A 18 -10.21 12.41 9.65
CA ASN A 18 -10.10 10.97 9.42
C ASN A 18 -9.38 10.75 8.08
N ALA A 19 -8.36 9.90 8.09
CA ALA A 19 -7.73 9.39 6.89
C ALA A 19 -8.00 7.89 6.76
N PHE A 20 -8.43 7.49 5.57
CA PHE A 20 -8.64 6.09 5.19
C PHE A 20 -7.73 5.77 4.02
N SER A 21 -7.11 4.59 4.07
CA SER A 21 -6.30 4.03 2.98
C SER A 21 -6.83 2.64 2.62
N TYR A 22 -7.06 2.43 1.33
CA TYR A 22 -7.51 1.17 0.74
C TYR A 22 -6.48 0.70 -0.26
N ILE A 23 -5.89 -0.46 -0.02
CA ILE A 23 -4.88 -1.06 -0.90
C ILE A 23 -5.47 -2.31 -1.53
N LEU A 24 -5.53 -2.31 -2.87
CA LEU A 24 -5.95 -3.42 -3.69
C LEU A 24 -4.75 -3.88 -4.51
N GLY A 25 -4.39 -5.16 -4.42
CA GLY A 25 -3.23 -5.66 -5.16
C GLY A 25 -3.29 -7.14 -5.49
N SER A 26 -2.38 -7.54 -6.37
CA SER A 26 -2.18 -8.92 -6.81
C SER A 26 -0.70 -9.26 -6.78
N ASP A 27 -0.40 -10.46 -6.30
CA ASP A 27 0.95 -11.03 -6.35
C ASP A 27 0.95 -12.11 -7.45
N TYR A 28 1.93 -12.03 -8.35
CA TYR A 28 2.12 -12.94 -9.45
C TYR A 28 3.49 -13.62 -9.35
N VAL A 29 3.50 -14.94 -9.28
CA VAL A 29 4.74 -15.74 -9.25
C VAL A 29 5.28 -15.82 -10.68
N ILE A 30 6.40 -15.14 -10.95
CA ILE A 30 7.08 -15.20 -12.25
C ILE A 30 7.98 -16.44 -12.31
N LEU A 31 8.74 -16.68 -11.24
CA LEU A 31 9.57 -17.88 -11.03
C LEU A 31 9.33 -18.37 -9.61
N LYS A 32 9.71 -19.62 -9.31
CA LYS A 32 9.55 -20.24 -7.98
C LYS A 32 9.95 -19.29 -6.84
N ASP A 33 11.02 -18.53 -7.04
CA ASP A 33 11.61 -17.64 -6.05
C ASP A 33 11.42 -16.16 -6.40
N LEU A 34 10.68 -15.80 -7.45
CA LEU A 34 10.49 -14.43 -7.93
C LEU A 34 9.01 -14.08 -8.03
N VAL A 35 8.57 -13.08 -7.27
CA VAL A 35 7.19 -12.61 -7.22
C VAL A 35 7.12 -11.14 -7.62
N LEU A 36 6.24 -10.84 -8.57
CA LEU A 36 5.84 -9.49 -8.94
C LEU A 36 4.59 -9.11 -8.16
N ARG A 37 4.66 -7.98 -7.46
CA ARG A 37 3.53 -7.35 -6.78
C ARG A 37 3.06 -6.15 -7.58
N THR A 38 1.75 -6.07 -7.80
CA THR A 38 1.08 -4.88 -8.32
C THR A 38 0.00 -4.47 -7.33
N ALA A 39 0.03 -3.22 -6.87
CA ALA A 39 -0.98 -2.70 -5.97
C ALA A 39 -1.33 -1.25 -6.29
N VAL A 40 -2.57 -0.89 -6.00
CA VAL A 40 -3.07 0.48 -6.06
C VAL A 40 -3.61 0.83 -4.69
N GLU A 41 -3.18 1.97 -4.17
CA GLU A 41 -3.65 2.55 -2.93
C GLU A 41 -4.50 3.78 -3.21
N PHE A 42 -5.67 3.83 -2.59
CA PHE A 42 -6.54 5.00 -2.54
C PHE A 42 -6.53 5.57 -1.13
N ASN A 43 -5.99 6.78 -0.99
CA ASN A 43 -5.92 7.48 0.27
C ASN A 43 -6.84 8.71 0.25
N THR A 44 -7.60 8.87 1.32
CA THR A 44 -8.63 9.90 1.49
C THR A 44 -8.16 11.06 2.38
N ASN A 45 -6.87 11.10 2.71
CA ASN A 45 -6.30 12.16 3.53
C ASN A 45 -6.61 13.56 2.94
N PRO A 46 -7.37 14.40 3.67
CA PRO A 46 -7.81 15.74 3.23
C PRO A 46 -6.70 16.69 2.78
N ASP A 47 -5.47 16.54 3.28
CA ASP A 47 -4.33 17.36 2.86
C ASP A 47 -3.88 17.10 1.42
N PHE A 48 -4.14 15.89 0.91
CA PHE A 48 -3.80 15.51 -0.44
C PHE A 48 -5.12 15.44 -1.22
N HIS A 49 -5.45 16.51 -1.96
CA HIS A 49 -6.72 16.67 -2.68
C HIS A 49 -7.16 15.47 -3.56
N ARG A 50 -6.24 14.55 -3.89
CA ARG A 50 -6.46 13.17 -4.29
C ARG A 50 -5.11 12.44 -4.19
N ASP A 51 -4.98 11.45 -3.31
CA ASP A 51 -3.76 10.63 -3.19
C ASP A 51 -4.06 9.20 -3.68
N ILE A 52 -3.73 8.94 -4.95
CA ILE A 52 -3.77 7.61 -5.54
C ILE A 52 -2.33 7.21 -5.83
N ARG A 53 -1.89 6.10 -5.23
CA ARG A 53 -0.52 5.61 -5.36
C ARG A 53 -0.51 4.25 -6.03
N VAL A 54 0.37 4.07 -7.00
CA VAL A 54 0.62 2.78 -7.64
C VAL A 54 1.91 2.22 -7.07
N ASP A 55 1.85 1.03 -6.51
CA ASP A 55 2.98 0.30 -5.96
C ASP A 55 3.30 -0.91 -6.86
N LEU A 56 4.53 -0.95 -7.34
CA LEU A 56 5.06 -2.03 -8.15
C LEU A 56 6.29 -2.57 -7.42
N GLY A 57 6.22 -3.83 -7.01
CA GLY A 57 7.27 -4.47 -6.23
C GLY A 57 7.78 -5.73 -6.92
N LEU A 58 9.08 -5.99 -6.82
CA LEU A 58 9.67 -7.26 -7.22
C LEU A 58 10.37 -7.87 -6.01
N SER A 59 9.95 -9.07 -5.61
CA SER A 59 10.49 -9.78 -4.44
C SER A 59 11.17 -11.06 -4.88
N TYR A 60 12.42 -11.26 -4.44
CA TYR A 60 13.17 -12.50 -4.65
C TYR A 60 13.41 -13.21 -3.32
N TYR A 61 13.04 -14.48 -3.23
CA TYR A 61 13.13 -15.28 -2.01
C TYR A 61 14.33 -16.22 -2.08
N PHE A 62 15.36 -15.94 -1.28
CA PHE A 62 16.49 -16.86 -1.15
C PHE A 62 16.05 -18.10 -0.38
N SER A 63 15.87 -19.22 -1.09
CA SER A 63 15.72 -20.53 -0.45
C SER A 63 17.10 -21.01 -0.01
N THR A 64 17.38 -20.98 1.29
CA THR A 64 18.46 -21.80 1.84
C THR A 64 17.96 -23.24 1.87
N SER A 65 18.37 -24.04 0.89
CA SER A 65 18.33 -25.49 1.01
C SER A 65 19.16 -25.88 2.24
N MET A 66 18.50 -26.21 3.35
CA MET A 66 19.09 -27.04 4.41
C MET A 66 18.92 -28.50 4.03
#